data_AF-A0A513X4R7-F1
#
_entry.id   AF-A0A513X4R7-F1
#
_cell.length_a   1.000
_cell.length_b   1.000
_cell.length_c   1.000
_cell.angle_alpha   90.00
_cell.angle_beta   90.00
_cell.angle_gamma   90.00
#
_symmetry.space_group_name_H-M   'P 1'
#
loop_
_entity.id
_entity.type
_entity.pdbx_description
1 polymer ?
#
loop_
_entity_poly.entity_id
_entity_poly.type
_entity_poly.pdbx_seq_one_letter_code
_entity_poly.pdbx_strand_id
1 'polypeptide(L)'
;MKGMVEGLRALVGANGWEYCILWKLSQDNRLLEWMGCCCGGRERGEFYQCADNPTNQPCRDISSFPHRRTRACEELSEFPSSIPMDDSLAFLPSFSRNYAEALISNQPLWQTNVIDCSGSHEKEATAKTRALIPIPVGGLVELFAWNHMAEDQHTIDFVVS
;
A
#
# COMPACT_ATOMS: atom_id res chain seq x y z
N MET A 1 -4.19 4.30 16.69
CA MET A 1 -4.24 3.77 15.31
C MET A 1 -4.80 4.78 14.31
N LYS A 2 -5.99 5.38 14.51
CA LYS A 2 -6.49 6.45 13.60
C LYS A 2 -5.49 7.61 13.40
N GLY A 3 -4.95 8.18 14.47
CA GLY A 3 -3.95 9.26 14.37
C GLY A 3 -2.64 8.86 13.67
N MET A 4 -2.28 7.58 13.69
CA MET A 4 -1.10 7.09 12.96
C MET A 4 -1.37 7.07 11.45
N VAL A 5 -2.52 6.53 11.05
CA VAL A 5 -2.92 6.51 9.64
C VAL A 5 -3.10 7.93 9.10
N GLU A 6 -3.63 8.86 9.90
CA GLU A 6 -3.67 10.29 9.56
C GLU A 6 -2.27 10.89 9.37
N GLY A 7 -1.30 10.55 10.22
CA GLY A 7 0.10 10.95 10.05
C GLY A 7 0.72 10.43 8.75
N LEU A 8 0.50 9.14 8.44
CA LEU A 8 0.96 8.51 7.18
C LEU A 8 0.42 9.19 5.92
N ARG A 9 -0.67 9.95 6.03
CA ARG A 9 -1.23 10.70 4.90
C ARG A 9 -0.23 11.68 4.31
N ALA A 10 0.70 12.21 5.12
CA ALA A 10 1.76 13.07 4.62
C ALA A 10 2.66 12.37 3.59
N LEU A 11 2.74 11.04 3.57
CA LEU A 11 3.54 10.31 2.57
C LEU A 11 2.76 10.04 1.28
N VAL A 12 1.43 10.09 1.31
CA VAL A 12 0.58 9.61 0.22
C VAL A 12 0.03 10.79 -0.60
N GLY A 13 0.03 10.67 -1.93
CA GLY A 13 -0.43 11.74 -2.83
C GLY A 13 0.76 12.48 -3.45
N ALA A 14 1.02 13.70 -3.01
CA ALA A 14 2.08 14.56 -3.56
C ALA A 14 3.49 13.99 -3.36
N ASN A 15 3.70 13.16 -2.33
CA ASN A 15 4.99 12.54 -2.02
C ASN A 15 5.23 11.19 -2.74
N GLY A 16 4.57 11.00 -3.88
CA GLY A 16 4.84 9.87 -4.79
C GLY A 16 4.10 8.58 -4.47
N TRP A 17 3.82 8.30 -3.19
CA TRP A 17 3.06 7.11 -2.78
C TRP A 17 1.57 7.22 -3.12
N GLU A 18 0.96 6.11 -3.49
CA GLU A 18 -0.41 6.03 -3.99
C GLU A 18 -1.39 5.61 -2.91
N TYR A 19 -0.95 4.71 -2.03
CA TYR A 19 -1.65 4.36 -0.81
C TYR A 19 -0.70 3.89 0.28
N CYS A 20 -1.21 3.86 1.50
CA CYS A 20 -0.60 3.17 2.62
C CYS A 20 -1.63 2.28 3.33
N ILE A 21 -1.20 1.17 3.90
CA ILE A 21 -2.02 0.29 4.74
C ILE A 21 -1.29 0.09 6.07
N LEU A 22 -2.04 0.20 7.17
CA LEU A 22 -1.57 -0.16 8.49
C LEU A 22 -2.08 -1.56 8.84
N TRP A 23 -1.14 -2.47 9.04
CA TRP A 23 -1.37 -3.83 9.49
C TRP A 23 -0.96 -4.00 10.95
N LYS A 24 -1.63 -4.92 11.64
CA LYS A 24 -1.26 -5.35 12.99
C LYS A 24 -1.21 -6.87 13.05
N LEU A 25 -0.15 -7.41 13.62
CA LEU A 25 -0.04 -8.84 13.86
C LEU A 25 -1.06 -9.25 14.95
N SER A 26 -1.82 -10.32 14.68
CA SER A 26 -2.77 -10.90 15.62
C SER A 26 -2.07 -11.44 16.86
N GLN A 27 -2.80 -11.60 17.97
CA GLN A 27 -2.23 -12.04 19.24
C GLN A 27 -1.55 -13.43 19.17
N ASP A 28 -2.04 -14.28 18.29
CA ASP A 28 -1.49 -15.62 18.03
C ASP A 28 -0.41 -15.64 16.93
N ASN A 29 -0.03 -14.47 16.40
CA ASN A 29 0.96 -14.26 15.35
C ASN A 29 0.66 -15.00 14.02
N ARG A 30 -0.61 -15.24 13.73
CA ARG A 30 -1.03 -15.99 12.53
C ARG A 30 -1.58 -15.12 11.42
N LEU A 31 -2.12 -13.95 11.77
CA LEU A 31 -2.81 -13.08 10.83
C LEU A 31 -2.26 -11.65 10.96
N LEU A 32 -2.20 -10.95 9.83
CA LEU A 32 -2.12 -9.50 9.79
C LEU A 32 -3.52 -8.94 9.63
N GLU A 33 -3.96 -8.19 10.63
CA GLU A 33 -5.25 -7.53 10.68
C GLU A 33 -5.13 -6.11 10.12
N TRP A 34 -6.03 -5.76 9.21
CA TRP A 34 -6.11 -4.41 8.66
C TRP A 34 -6.62 -3.43 9.71
N MET A 35 -5.82 -2.42 10.05
CA MET A 35 -6.18 -1.39 11.03
C MET A 35 -6.61 -0.07 10.41
N GLY A 36 -6.24 0.18 9.15
CA GLY A 36 -6.64 1.37 8.39
C GLY A 36 -5.78 1.59 7.15
N CYS A 37 -6.19 2.51 6.28
CA CYS A 37 -5.42 2.94 5.11
C CYS A 37 -5.63 4.43 4.80
N CYS A 38 -4.73 4.97 3.98
CA CYS A 38 -4.88 6.24 3.29
C CYS A 38 -4.65 6.05 1.79
N CYS A 39 -5.30 6.85 0.95
CA CYS A 39 -5.03 6.87 -0.49
C CYS A 39 -4.73 8.30 -1.00
N GLY A 40 -3.98 8.38 -2.10
CA GLY A 40 -3.53 9.64 -2.70
C GLY A 40 -4.61 10.41 -3.46
N GLY A 41 -5.82 9.85 -3.56
CA GLY A 41 -6.94 10.44 -4.30
C GLY A 41 -7.44 11.78 -3.77
N ARG A 42 -7.02 12.19 -2.56
CA ARG A 42 -7.30 13.53 -2.02
C ARG A 42 -6.45 14.62 -2.66
N GLU A 43 -5.19 14.34 -2.96
CA GLU A 43 -4.23 15.36 -3.42
C GLU A 43 -4.03 15.32 -4.93
N ARG A 44 -4.14 14.13 -5.53
CA ARG A 44 -4.06 13.97 -6.98
C ARG A 44 -5.43 14.26 -7.57
N GLY A 45 -5.65 15.51 -7.94
CA GLY A 45 -6.75 15.93 -8.82
C GLY A 45 -6.62 15.40 -10.25
N GLU A 46 -5.73 14.44 -10.51
CA GLU A 46 -5.42 13.94 -11.83
C GLU A 46 -6.35 12.80 -12.24
N PHE A 47 -6.88 12.96 -13.45
CA PHE A 47 -7.88 12.11 -14.07
C PHE A 47 -7.27 10.78 -14.50
N TYR A 48 -7.57 9.70 -13.79
CA TYR A 48 -7.56 8.37 -14.39
C TYR A 48 -8.99 8.04 -14.84
N GLN A 49 -9.22 8.05 -16.16
CA GLN A 49 -10.39 7.41 -16.75
C GLN A 49 -10.14 5.90 -16.71
N CYS A 50 -10.50 5.23 -15.62
CA CYS A 50 -10.76 3.79 -15.69
C CYS A 50 -12.21 3.60 -16.14
N ALA A 51 -12.38 2.77 -17.16
CA ALA A 51 -13.62 2.55 -17.88
C ALA A 51 -14.70 1.90 -17.00
N ASP A 52 -15.95 2.35 -17.18
CA ASP A 52 -17.17 1.52 -17.16
C ASP A 52 -17.45 0.62 -15.94
N ASN A 53 -17.34 1.16 -14.73
CA ASN A 53 -18.34 0.97 -13.66
C ASN A 53 -17.84 1.68 -12.39
N PRO A 54 -18.46 2.78 -11.92
CA PRO A 54 -18.22 3.19 -10.55
C PRO A 54 -18.78 2.09 -9.66
N THR A 55 -17.92 1.28 -9.05
CA THR A 55 -18.33 0.53 -7.86
C THR A 55 -18.81 1.58 -6.88
N ASN A 56 -20.12 1.60 -6.58
CA ASN A 56 -20.77 2.54 -5.64
C ASN A 56 -20.22 2.42 -4.20
N GLN A 57 -19.17 1.63 -3.99
CA GLN A 57 -18.55 1.45 -2.70
C GLN A 57 -17.69 2.67 -2.36
N PRO A 58 -17.79 3.20 -1.13
CA PRO A 58 -16.92 4.27 -0.68
C PRO A 58 -15.45 3.82 -0.65
N CYS A 59 -14.52 4.77 -0.73
CA CYS A 59 -13.10 4.48 -0.53
C CYS A 59 -12.90 3.93 0.89
N ARG A 60 -12.02 2.93 1.06
CA ARG A 60 -11.70 2.35 2.37
C ARG A 60 -10.82 3.25 3.26
N ASP A 61 -10.39 4.41 2.75
CA ASP A 61 -9.63 5.41 3.52
C ASP A 61 -10.37 5.75 4.81
N ILE A 62 -9.67 5.59 5.95
CA ILE A 62 -10.26 5.71 7.28
C ILE A 62 -10.75 7.14 7.59
N SER A 63 -10.22 8.12 6.86
CA SER A 63 -10.58 9.53 6.97
C SER A 63 -11.36 9.91 5.71
N SER A 64 -12.60 9.44 5.61
CA SER A 64 -13.47 9.60 4.44
C SER A 64 -13.81 11.08 4.16
N PHE A 65 -12.86 11.84 3.63
CA PHE A 65 -13.14 13.07 2.93
C PHE A 65 -13.70 12.69 1.56
N PRO A 66 -14.79 13.31 1.10
CA PRO A 66 -15.32 13.03 -0.22
C PRO A 66 -14.28 13.42 -1.27
N HIS A 67 -13.75 12.43 -1.98
CA HIS A 67 -12.87 12.62 -3.12
C HIS A 67 -13.28 11.66 -4.24
N ARG A 68 -12.88 11.97 -5.47
CA ARG A 68 -13.13 11.07 -6.61
C ARG A 68 -12.28 9.81 -6.44
N ARG A 69 -12.86 8.63 -6.72
CA ARG A 69 -12.13 7.36 -6.66
C ARG A 69 -10.99 7.34 -7.69
N THR A 70 -9.85 6.80 -7.28
CA THR A 70 -8.67 6.56 -8.13
C THR A 70 -8.40 5.05 -8.19
N ARG A 71 -7.43 4.63 -9.02
CA ARG A 71 -6.94 3.25 -9.04
C ARG A 71 -6.50 2.74 -7.66
N ALA A 72 -5.98 3.61 -6.80
CA ALA A 72 -5.63 3.25 -5.43
C ALA A 72 -6.86 2.85 -4.62
N CYS A 73 -7.99 3.53 -4.82
CA CYS A 73 -9.24 3.18 -4.16
C CYS A 73 -9.76 1.81 -4.61
N GLU A 74 -9.62 1.49 -5.90
CA GLU A 74 -10.00 0.20 -6.49
C GLU A 74 -9.13 -0.92 -5.93
N GLU A 75 -7.81 -0.77 -5.95
CA GLU A 75 -6.91 -1.78 -5.36
C GLU A 75 -7.19 -1.96 -3.88
N LEU A 76 -7.27 -0.88 -3.09
CA LEU A 76 -7.60 -0.95 -1.66
C LEU A 76 -8.96 -1.61 -1.38
N SER A 77 -9.95 -1.48 -2.28
CA SER A 77 -11.24 -2.15 -2.11
C SER A 77 -11.19 -3.66 -2.29
N GLU A 78 -10.18 -4.18 -2.98
CA GLU A 78 -9.97 -5.62 -3.21
C GLU A 78 -9.16 -6.30 -2.10
N PHE A 79 -8.45 -5.53 -1.25
CA PHE A 79 -7.67 -6.12 -0.17
C PHE A 79 -8.58 -6.85 0.85
N PRO A 80 -8.16 -7.99 1.40
CA PRO A 80 -8.87 -8.63 2.50
C PRO A 80 -8.67 -7.84 3.80
N SER A 81 -9.61 -7.98 4.75
CA SER A 81 -9.50 -7.37 6.08
C SER A 81 -8.43 -8.03 6.96
N SER A 82 -7.97 -9.22 6.58
CA SER A 82 -6.90 -9.94 7.25
C SER A 82 -6.13 -10.81 6.27
N ILE A 83 -4.83 -10.98 6.50
CA ILE A 83 -3.95 -11.79 5.66
C ILE A 83 -3.24 -12.81 6.54
N PRO A 84 -3.29 -14.11 6.22
CA PRO A 84 -2.46 -15.11 6.89
C PRO A 84 -0.97 -14.80 6.74
N MET A 85 -0.21 -15.07 7.80
CA MET A 85 1.25 -14.99 7.78
C MET A 85 1.89 -16.16 7.01
N ASP A 86 1.12 -17.22 6.75
CA ASP A 86 1.51 -18.29 5.85
C ASP A 86 1.24 -17.90 4.39
N ASP A 87 2.00 -18.45 3.45
CA ASP A 87 1.85 -18.20 2.00
C ASP A 87 0.53 -18.76 1.42
N SER A 88 -0.48 -19.05 2.24
CA SER A 88 -1.76 -19.59 1.80
C SER A 88 -2.49 -18.67 0.83
N LEU A 89 -2.20 -17.36 0.84
CA LEU A 89 -2.74 -16.37 -0.11
C LEU A 89 -1.78 -16.03 -1.27
N ALA A 90 -0.76 -16.86 -1.55
CA ALA A 90 0.16 -16.65 -2.66
C ALA A 90 -0.50 -16.59 -4.05
N PHE A 91 -1.76 -17.04 -4.17
CA PHE A 91 -2.54 -17.01 -5.42
C PHE A 91 -3.20 -15.65 -5.73
N LEU A 92 -3.25 -14.71 -4.78
CA LEU A 92 -3.81 -13.38 -5.05
C LEU A 92 -2.81 -12.55 -5.89
N PRO A 93 -3.19 -12.09 -7.09
CA PRO A 93 -2.29 -11.37 -7.97
C PRO A 93 -2.13 -9.93 -7.49
N SER A 94 -1.10 -9.68 -6.68
CA SER A 94 -0.18 -8.54 -6.82
C SER A 94 0.75 -8.51 -5.62
N PHE A 95 1.92 -9.12 -5.80
CA PHE A 95 3.08 -9.16 -4.91
C PHE A 95 3.11 -10.32 -3.90
N SER A 96 4.16 -11.13 -4.00
CA SER A 96 4.62 -12.06 -2.96
C SER A 96 4.78 -11.28 -1.66
N ARG A 97 3.84 -11.49 -0.73
CA ARG A 97 3.68 -10.68 0.49
C ARG A 97 4.72 -11.13 1.52
N ASN A 98 5.94 -10.60 1.42
CA ASN A 98 7.05 -10.82 2.36
C ASN A 98 6.82 -10.15 3.72
N TYR A 99 5.57 -10.11 4.21
CA TYR A 99 5.24 -9.52 5.49
C TYR A 99 5.90 -10.27 6.65
N ALA A 100 5.94 -11.60 6.56
CA ALA A 100 6.63 -12.43 7.54
C ALA A 100 8.12 -12.10 7.61
N GLU A 101 8.78 -11.95 6.46
CA GLU A 101 10.19 -11.57 6.39
C GLU A 101 10.44 -10.20 7.02
N ALA A 102 9.65 -9.18 6.67
CA ALA A 102 9.78 -7.83 7.24
C ALA A 102 9.57 -7.84 8.76
N LEU A 103 8.54 -8.55 9.25
CA LEU A 103 8.23 -8.62 10.68
C LEU A 103 9.26 -9.42 11.49
N ILE A 104 9.76 -10.54 10.96
CA ILE A 104 10.75 -11.39 11.63
C ILE A 104 12.12 -10.71 11.67
N SER A 105 12.55 -10.13 10.55
CA SER A 105 13.81 -9.38 10.49
C SER A 105 13.74 -8.08 11.29
N ASN A 106 12.54 -7.54 11.49
CA ASN A 106 12.30 -6.21 12.02
C ASN A 106 13.12 -5.16 11.25
N GLN A 107 13.25 -5.35 9.93
CA GLN A 107 13.90 -4.43 9.01
C GLN A 107 12.91 -4.00 7.92
N PRO A 108 12.98 -2.75 7.44
CA PRO A 108 12.26 -2.34 6.26
C PRO A 108 12.61 -3.22 5.06
N LEU A 109 11.62 -3.55 4.25
CA LEU A 109 11.80 -4.28 3.00
C LEU A 109 11.28 -3.46 1.84
N TRP A 110 12.16 -3.16 0.88
CA TRP A 110 11.85 -2.40 -0.32
C TRP A 110 11.82 -3.32 -1.55
N GLN A 111 10.71 -3.33 -2.26
CA GLN A 111 10.48 -4.21 -3.39
C GLN A 111 10.11 -3.38 -4.62
N THR A 112 10.97 -3.44 -5.62
CA THR A 112 10.71 -2.84 -6.93
C THR A 112 10.49 -3.95 -7.94
N ASN A 113 9.37 -3.89 -8.66
CA ASN A 113 9.13 -4.76 -9.80
C ASN A 113 9.06 -3.94 -11.07
N VAL A 114 9.92 -4.24 -12.04
CA VAL A 114 9.93 -3.63 -13.36
C VAL A 114 9.10 -4.53 -14.26
N ILE A 115 7.95 -4.05 -14.70
CA ILE A 115 7.11 -4.79 -15.65
C ILE A 115 7.58 -4.41 -17.05
N ASP A 116 8.34 -5.31 -17.68
CA ASP A 116 8.70 -5.19 -19.09
C ASP A 116 7.46 -5.51 -19.94
N CYS A 117 6.77 -4.46 -20.39
CA CYS A 117 5.72 -4.59 -21.39
C CYS A 117 6.37 -4.83 -22.77
N SER A 118 6.91 -6.02 -23.02
CA SER A 118 7.46 -6.40 -24.32
C SER A 118 6.32 -6.71 -25.31
N GLY A 119 5.61 -5.67 -25.74
CA GLY A 119 4.51 -5.76 -26.70
C GLY A 119 4.38 -4.46 -27.48
N SER A 120 5.12 -4.38 -28.59
CA SER A 120 5.03 -3.43 -29.72
C SER A 120 4.56 -1.99 -29.43
N HIS A 121 5.46 -1.05 -29.71
CA HIS A 121 5.38 0.42 -29.58
C HIS A 121 5.67 0.94 -28.16
N GLU A 122 6.95 1.27 -27.94
CA GLU A 122 7.50 2.20 -26.94
C GLU A 122 6.56 2.52 -25.76
N LYS A 123 6.33 1.54 -24.90
CA LYS A 123 5.78 1.76 -23.56
C LYS A 123 6.90 1.57 -22.57
N GLU A 124 7.29 2.66 -21.93
CA GLU A 124 8.27 2.72 -20.87
C GLU A 124 7.94 1.67 -19.79
N ALA A 125 8.95 0.96 -19.30
CA ALA A 125 8.75 -0.04 -18.26
C ALA A 125 8.16 0.64 -17.02
N THR A 126 6.92 0.32 -16.66
CA THR A 126 6.28 0.90 -15.46
C THR A 126 6.80 0.17 -14.24
N ALA A 127 7.78 0.77 -13.56
CA ALA A 127 8.27 0.29 -12.29
C ALA A 127 7.22 0.49 -11.21
N LYS A 128 6.95 -0.55 -10.42
CA LYS A 128 6.10 -0.46 -9.22
C LYS A 128 6.95 -0.66 -8.00
N THR A 129 6.68 0.10 -6.95
CA THR A 129 7.41 0.00 -5.69
C THR A 129 6.47 -0.29 -4.54
N ARG A 130 6.89 -1.23 -3.69
CA ARG A 130 6.27 -1.51 -2.40
C ARG A 130 7.31 -1.46 -1.31
N ALA A 131 7.00 -0.75 -0.23
CA ALA A 131 7.81 -0.76 0.99
C ALA A 131 7.00 -1.37 2.15
N LEU A 132 7.62 -2.27 2.90
CA LEU A 132 7.08 -2.88 4.12
C LEU A 132 7.94 -2.41 5.28
N ILE A 133 7.38 -1.61 6.18
CA ILE A 133 8.13 -0.98 7.27
C ILE A 133 7.55 -1.48 8.60
N PRO A 134 8.27 -2.33 9.35
CA PRO A 134 7.85 -2.78 10.67
C PRO A 134 7.74 -1.60 11.63
N ILE A 135 6.68 -1.59 12.44
CA ILE A 135 6.51 -0.59 13.49
C ILE A 135 6.58 -1.28 14.86
N PRO A 136 7.03 -0.55 15.91
CA PRO A 136 7.05 -1.10 17.26
C PRO A 136 5.67 -1.65 17.67
N VAL A 137 5.67 -2.66 18.55
CA VAL A 137 4.43 -3.31 19.05
C VAL A 137 3.74 -4.23 18.01
N GLY A 138 4.50 -4.76 17.05
CA GLY A 138 4.03 -5.84 16.16
C GLY A 138 3.09 -5.37 15.05
N GLY A 139 3.25 -4.13 14.59
CA GLY A 139 2.55 -3.65 13.40
C GLY A 139 3.45 -3.59 12.18
N LEU A 140 2.85 -3.33 11.03
CA LEU A 140 3.54 -3.15 9.77
C LEU A 140 2.83 -2.08 8.95
N VAL A 141 3.60 -1.16 8.35
CA VAL A 141 3.08 -0.24 7.35
C VAL A 141 3.49 -0.73 5.96
N GLU A 142 2.51 -0.84 5.08
CA GLU A 142 2.72 -1.10 3.65
C GLU A 142 2.50 0.19 2.87
N LEU A 143 3.51 0.63 2.12
CA LEU A 143 3.45 1.75 1.19
C LEU A 143 3.54 1.22 -0.24
N PHE A 144 2.79 1.81 -1.16
CA PHE A 144 2.77 1.40 -2.56
C PHE A 144 2.76 2.58 -3.54
N ALA A 145 3.50 2.45 -4.65
CA ALA A 145 3.55 3.41 -5.75
C ALA A 145 3.58 2.72 -7.12
N TRP A 146 2.91 3.30 -8.13
CA TRP A 146 3.04 2.90 -9.54
C TRP A 146 4.29 3.48 -10.23
N ASN A 147 5.26 3.94 -9.45
CA ASN A 147 6.54 4.45 -9.90
C ASN A 147 7.69 3.77 -9.15
N HIS A 148 8.90 3.88 -9.69
CA HIS A 148 10.11 3.55 -8.94
C HIS A 148 10.30 4.56 -7.79
N MET A 149 10.35 4.06 -6.56
CA MET A 149 10.72 4.82 -5.37
C MET A 149 12.01 4.23 -4.84
N ALA A 150 13.09 5.03 -4.75
CA ALA A 150 14.30 4.57 -4.09
C ALA A 150 14.04 4.37 -2.59
N GLU A 151 14.77 3.45 -1.96
CA GLU A 151 14.75 3.31 -0.50
C GLU A 151 15.15 4.64 0.15
N ASP A 152 14.32 5.11 1.08
CA ASP A 152 14.45 6.42 1.70
C ASP A 152 14.37 6.31 3.23
N GLN A 153 15.48 6.63 3.89
CA GLN A 153 15.58 6.61 5.34
C GLN A 153 14.63 7.60 6.00
N HIS A 154 14.36 8.75 5.38
CA HIS A 154 13.43 9.72 5.93
C HIS A 154 12.00 9.16 5.99
N THR A 155 11.57 8.44 4.94
CA THR A 155 10.28 7.73 4.93
C THR A 155 10.25 6.65 6.02
N ILE A 156 11.32 5.88 6.21
CA ILE A 156 11.41 4.87 7.26
C ILE A 156 11.28 5.51 8.65
N ASP A 157 12.09 6.53 8.92
CA ASP A 157 12.11 7.23 10.21
C ASP A 157 10.76 7.87 10.52
N PHE A 158 10.10 8.47 9.52
CA PHE A 158 8.76 9.03 9.65
C PHE A 158 7.69 7.99 10.04
N VAL A 159 7.81 6.76 9.53
CA VAL A 159 6.87 5.68 9.84
C VAL A 159 7.09 5.11 11.24
N VAL A 160 8.34 5.10 11.70
CA VAL A 160 8.75 4.49 12.98
C VAL A 160 8.66 5.49 14.16
N SER A 161 8.67 6.80 13.89
CA SER A 161 8.56 7.88 14.90
C SER A 161 7.18 7.98 15.53
#